data_AF-A0A954PHD1-F1
#
_entry.id   AF-A0A954PHD1-F1
#
_cell.length_a   1.000
_cell.length_b   1.000
_cell.length_c   1.000
_cell.angle_alpha   90.00
_cell.angle_beta   90.00
_cell.angle_gamma   90.00
#
_symmetry.space_group_name_H-M   'P 1'
#
loop_
_entity.id
_entity.type
_entity.pdbx_description
1 polymer ?
#
loop_
_entity_poly.entity_id
_entity_poly.type
_entity_poly.pdbx_seq_one_letter_code
_entity_poly.pdbx_strand_id
1 'polypeptide(L)'
;MDKRSLTERDICTKFILPAVKRAGWDEMVQVREEVYFTKGRIIVRGKLVTRGKAKKADFVLYYKPNIPIALIEAKDNSHSVGDGIQQALDYAETLNVPFVFSSNGDGF
;
A
#
# COMPACT_ATOMS: atom_id res chain seq x y z
N MET A 1 15.38 -19.98 0.39
CA MET A 1 13.99 -19.74 -0.01
C MET A 1 14.03 -18.72 -1.14
N ASP A 2 13.44 -19.03 -2.28
CA ASP A 2 13.38 -18.06 -3.39
C ASP A 2 12.35 -16.98 -3.04
N LYS A 3 12.75 -15.70 -3.15
CA LYS A 3 11.87 -14.56 -2.86
C LYS A 3 10.80 -14.40 -3.95
N ARG A 4 11.09 -14.82 -5.19
CA ARG A 4 10.15 -14.74 -6.32
C ARG A 4 8.99 -15.72 -6.24
N SER A 5 9.11 -16.78 -5.44
CA SER A 5 8.00 -17.71 -5.18
C SER A 5 7.07 -17.24 -4.05
N LEU A 6 7.35 -16.09 -3.43
CA LEU A 6 6.55 -15.55 -2.35
C LEU A 6 5.42 -14.68 -2.88
N THR A 7 4.28 -14.74 -2.21
CA THR A 7 3.15 -13.85 -2.53
C THR A 7 3.48 -12.41 -2.13
N GLU A 8 2.76 -11.43 -2.69
CA GLU A 8 2.85 -10.03 -2.25
C GLU A 8 2.64 -9.90 -0.72
N ARG A 9 1.71 -10.67 -0.15
CA ARG A 9 1.48 -10.69 1.30
C ARG A 9 2.68 -11.23 2.10
N ASP A 10 3.34 -12.26 1.58
CA ASP A 10 4.59 -12.75 2.16
C ASP A 10 5.69 -11.69 2.08
N ILE A 11 5.78 -10.94 0.97
CA ILE A 11 6.73 -9.84 0.81
C ILE A 11 6.49 -8.74 1.85
N CYS A 12 5.23 -8.33 2.01
CA CYS A 12 4.79 -7.38 3.03
C CYS A 12 5.25 -7.82 4.44
N THR A 13 4.90 -9.05 4.83
CA THR A 13 5.11 -9.54 6.19
C THR A 13 6.58 -9.87 6.50
N LYS A 14 7.31 -10.44 5.54
CA LYS A 14 8.67 -10.97 5.76
C LYS A 14 9.78 -9.97 5.45
N PHE A 15 9.51 -8.93 4.64
CA PHE A 15 10.55 -8.00 4.19
C PHE A 15 10.21 -6.53 4.46
N ILE A 16 9.03 -6.08 4.02
CA ILE A 16 8.64 -4.66 4.12
C ILE A 16 8.38 -4.26 5.57
N LEU A 17 7.50 -4.98 6.28
CA LEU A 17 7.14 -4.66 7.66
C LEU A 17 8.37 -4.70 8.60
N PRO A 18 9.25 -5.72 8.53
CA PRO A 18 10.52 -5.70 9.28
C PRO A 18 11.43 -4.52 8.91
N ALA A 19 11.47 -4.09 7.64
CA ALA A 19 12.26 -2.92 7.24
C ALA A 19 11.69 -1.61 7.81
N VAL A 20 10.36 -1.43 7.75
CA VAL A 20 9.65 -0.29 8.35
C VAL A 20 9.92 -0.24 9.86
N LYS A 21 9.83 -1.37 10.56
CA LYS A 21 10.16 -1.47 11.98
C LYS A 21 11.62 -1.13 12.28
N ARG A 22 12.57 -1.63 11.48
CA ARG A 22 14.00 -1.28 11.60
C ARG A 22 14.27 0.21 11.36
N ALA A 23 13.48 0.87 10.52
CA ALA A 23 13.55 2.31 10.31
C ALA A 23 12.99 3.14 11.49
N GLY A 24 12.51 2.48 12.55
CA GLY A 24 12.07 3.13 13.79
C GLY A 24 10.58 3.40 13.89
N TRP A 25 9.78 2.90 12.95
CA TRP A 25 8.32 3.01 13.01
C TRP A 25 7.74 2.00 14.00
N ASP A 26 6.84 2.47 14.87
CA ASP A 26 6.09 1.60 15.76
C ASP A 26 4.89 1.00 15.02
N GLU A 27 4.90 -0.32 14.90
CA GLU A 27 3.91 -1.12 14.18
C GLU A 27 2.49 -0.97 14.75
N MET A 28 2.34 -0.81 16.06
CA MET A 28 1.03 -0.82 16.72
C MET A 28 0.36 0.56 16.67
N VAL A 29 1.15 1.64 16.68
CA VAL A 29 0.61 3.01 16.76
C VAL A 29 0.79 3.83 15.48
N GLN A 30 1.79 3.53 14.66
CA GLN A 30 2.16 4.34 13.50
C GLN A 30 2.01 3.63 12.16
N VAL A 31 1.90 2.30 12.12
CA VAL A 31 1.73 1.55 10.87
C VAL A 31 0.31 1.00 10.80
N ARG A 32 -0.36 1.19 9.66
CA ARG A 32 -1.59 0.45 9.35
C ARG A 32 -1.46 -0.27 8.04
N GLU A 33 -1.80 -1.55 8.05
CA GLU A 33 -1.84 -2.39 6.87
C GLU A 33 -3.24 -2.40 6.23
N GLU A 34 -3.31 -2.66 4.93
CA GLU A 34 -4.55 -2.94 4.19
C GLU A 34 -5.64 -1.87 4.36
N VAL A 35 -5.26 -0.59 4.24
CA VAL A 35 -6.15 0.53 4.51
C VAL A 35 -7.07 0.81 3.32
N TYR A 36 -8.35 0.49 3.48
CA TYR A 36 -9.39 0.87 2.53
C TYR A 36 -9.78 2.34 2.69
N PHE A 37 -9.76 3.10 1.59
CA PHE A 37 -10.09 4.53 1.62
C PHE A 37 -11.16 4.95 0.61
N THR A 38 -11.56 4.06 -0.29
CA THR A 38 -12.75 4.27 -1.12
C THR A 38 -13.68 3.07 -1.03
N LYS A 39 -14.98 3.30 -1.19
CA LYS A 39 -15.97 2.22 -1.21
C LYS A 39 -16.15 1.58 -2.60
N GLY A 40 -15.31 1.96 -3.57
CA GLY A 40 -15.46 1.58 -4.98
C GLY A 40 -16.41 2.51 -5.73
N ARG A 41 -16.06 2.83 -6.98
CA ARG A 41 -16.85 3.74 -7.84
C ARG A 41 -18.17 3.08 -8.22
N ILE A 42 -19.29 3.82 -8.14
CA ILE A 42 -20.56 3.34 -8.69
C ILE A 42 -20.51 3.49 -10.21
N ILE A 43 -20.76 2.40 -10.93
CA ILE A 43 -20.74 2.32 -12.40
C ILE A 43 -22.17 2.02 -12.86
N VAL A 44 -22.75 2.93 -13.65
CA VAL A 44 -24.10 2.79 -14.20
C VAL A 44 -24.01 2.61 -15.71
N ARG A 45 -24.59 1.54 -16.23
CA ARG A 45 -24.67 1.27 -17.67
C ARG A 45 -26.09 0.83 -18.04
N GLY A 46 -26.91 1.78 -18.50
CA GLY A 46 -28.34 1.57 -18.72
C GLY A 46 -29.06 1.28 -17.41
N LYS A 47 -29.74 0.13 -17.32
CA LYS A 47 -30.41 -0.34 -16.09
C LYS A 47 -29.49 -1.09 -15.12
N LEU A 48 -28.24 -1.37 -15.52
CA LEU A 48 -27.29 -2.08 -14.69
C LEU A 48 -26.53 -1.11 -13.78
N VAL A 49 -26.56 -1.35 -12.48
CA VAL A 49 -25.76 -0.63 -11.48
C VAL A 49 -24.79 -1.62 -10.86
N THR A 50 -23.49 -1.37 -11.03
CA THR A 50 -22.43 -2.16 -10.41
C THR A 50 -21.49 -1.27 -9.60
N ARG A 51 -20.66 -1.88 -8.75
CA ARG A 51 -19.65 -1.17 -7.97
C ARG A 51 -18.26 -1.65 -8.36
N GLY A 52 -17.39 -0.72 -8.71
CA GLY A 52 -15.99 -0.99 -8.98
C GLY A 52 -15.21 -1.40 -7.73
N LYS A 53 -13.96 -1.82 -7.92
CA LYS A 53 -13.07 -2.23 -6.83
C LYS A 53 -12.83 -1.08 -5.85
N ALA A 54 -12.95 -1.35 -4.56
CA ALA A 54 -12.49 -0.45 -3.52
C ALA A 54 -10.96 -0.29 -3.63
N LYS A 55 -10.47 0.95 -3.56
CA LYS A 55 -9.04 1.23 -3.46
C LYS A 55 -8.56 0.94 -2.03
N LYS A 56 -7.43 0.25 -1.92
CA LYS A 56 -6.79 -0.20 -0.69
C LYS A 56 -5.30 0.06 -0.80
N ALA A 57 -4.70 0.72 0.17
CA ALA A 57 -3.26 0.88 0.27
C ALA A 57 -2.66 -0.26 1.12
N ASP A 58 -1.47 -0.74 0.77
CA ASP A 58 -0.84 -1.82 1.52
C ASP A 58 -0.36 -1.37 2.89
N PHE A 59 0.33 -0.23 2.97
CA PHE A 59 0.68 0.40 4.24
C PHE A 59 0.41 1.90 4.22
N VAL A 60 -0.06 2.43 5.34
CA VAL A 60 -0.11 3.85 5.63
C VAL A 60 0.64 4.13 6.92
N LEU A 61 1.59 5.06 6.86
CA LEU A 61 2.42 5.47 7.98
C LEU A 61 1.89 6.78 8.58
N TYR A 62 1.76 6.79 9.90
CA TYR A 62 1.17 7.88 10.66
C TYR A 62 2.21 8.51 11.58
N TYR A 63 2.47 9.80 11.41
CA TYR A 63 3.34 10.54 12.33
C TYR A 63 2.72 10.59 13.74
N LYS A 64 1.40 10.81 13.78
CA LYS A 64 0.54 10.77 14.97
C LYS A 64 -0.80 10.14 14.59
N PRO A 65 -1.61 9.69 15.57
CA PRO A 65 -2.96 9.20 15.29
C PRO A 65 -3.72 10.16 14.36
N ASN A 66 -4.26 9.63 13.26
CA ASN A 66 -5.00 10.38 12.23
C ASN A 66 -4.21 11.43 11.42
N ILE A 67 -2.87 11.43 11.49
CA ILE A 67 -2.00 12.25 10.63
C ILE A 67 -1.15 11.33 9.75
N PRO A 68 -1.67 10.89 8.58
CA PRO A 68 -0.91 10.07 7.65
C PRO A 68 0.16 10.93 6.97
N ILE A 69 1.38 10.39 6.87
CA ILE A 69 2.50 11.10 6.23
C ILE A 69 3.11 10.32 5.07
N ALA A 70 2.98 9.00 5.03
CA ALA A 70 3.47 8.21 3.92
C ALA A 70 2.56 7.04 3.56
N LEU A 71 2.63 6.61 2.30
CA LEU A 71 2.00 5.41 1.79
C LEU A 71 3.07 4.50 1.16
N ILE A 72 2.97 3.20 1.39
CA ILE A 72 3.82 2.20 0.73
C ILE A 72 2.90 1.26 -0.05
N GLU A 73 3.15 1.13 -1.35
CA GLU A 73 2.53 0.11 -2.21
C GLU A 73 3.51 -1.06 -2.42
N ALA A 74 3.05 -2.27 -2.12
CA ALA A 74 3.85 -3.47 -2.27
C ALA A 74 3.57 -4.14 -3.62
N LYS A 75 4.57 -4.89 -4.09
CA LYS A 75 4.45 -5.89 -5.16
C LYS A 75 5.16 -7.17 -4.74
N ASP A 76 4.82 -8.28 -5.37
CA ASP A 76 5.65 -9.47 -5.27
C ASP A 76 7.04 -9.23 -5.91
N ASN A 77 8.00 -10.09 -5.57
CA ASN A 77 9.39 -9.88 -5.98
C ASN A 77 9.66 -10.15 -7.48
N SER A 78 8.67 -10.62 -8.24
CA SER A 78 8.81 -10.75 -9.70
C SER A 78 8.68 -9.40 -10.42
N HIS A 79 8.12 -8.40 -9.74
CA HIS A 79 7.99 -7.02 -10.21
C HIS A 79 9.23 -6.19 -9.90
N SER A 80 9.40 -5.08 -10.62
CA SER A 80 10.39 -4.07 -10.29
C SER A 80 9.96 -3.28 -9.04
N VAL A 81 10.93 -2.68 -8.34
CA VAL A 81 10.66 -1.84 -7.16
C VAL A 81 9.70 -0.69 -7.50
N GLY A 82 9.78 -0.13 -8.71
CA GLY A 82 8.98 1.02 -9.11
C GLY A 82 7.59 0.68 -9.67
N ASP A 83 7.24 -0.59 -9.85
CA ASP A 83 6.02 -0.98 -10.57
C ASP A 83 4.72 -0.50 -9.87
N GLY A 84 4.77 -0.30 -8.54
CA GLY A 84 3.63 0.23 -7.77
C GLY A 84 3.58 1.76 -7.68
N ILE A 85 4.57 2.50 -8.19
CA ILE A 85 4.69 3.94 -7.88
C ILE A 85 3.52 4.77 -8.42
N GLN A 86 3.04 4.48 -9.63
CA GLN A 86 1.92 5.22 -10.23
C GLN A 86 0.63 4.99 -9.45
N GLN A 87 0.37 3.75 -9.04
CA GLN A 87 -0.77 3.40 -8.20
C GLN A 87 -0.67 4.10 -6.84
N ALA A 88 0.51 4.13 -6.25
CA ALA A 88 0.78 4.75 -4.96
C ALA A 88 0.59 6.28 -5.01
N LEU A 89 1.00 6.94 -6.10
CA LEU A 89 0.76 8.37 -6.33
C LEU A 89 -0.73 8.69 -6.43
N ASP A 90 -1.49 7.91 -7.21
CA ASP A 90 -2.96 8.07 -7.32
C ASP A 90 -3.66 7.93 -5.95
N TYR A 91 -3.12 7.09 -5.06
CA TYR A 91 -3.65 6.87 -3.73
C TYR A 91 -3.27 8.01 -2.79
N ALA A 92 -2.04 8.50 -2.88
CA ALA A 92 -1.55 9.64 -2.11
C ALA A 92 -2.31 10.93 -2.42
N GLU A 93 -2.68 11.19 -3.68
CA GLU A 93 -3.56 12.30 -4.04
C GLU A 93 -4.93 12.18 -3.37
N THR A 94 -5.50 10.97 -3.33
CA THR A 94 -6.82 10.75 -2.71
C THR A 94 -6.78 10.89 -1.19
N LEU A 95 -5.70 10.42 -0.56
CA LEU A 95 -5.50 10.44 0.89
C LEU A 95 -4.84 11.74 1.40
N ASN A 96 -4.43 12.63 0.49
CA ASN A 96 -3.66 13.85 0.77
C ASN A 96 -2.40 13.57 1.61
N VAL A 97 -1.59 12.60 1.16
CA VAL A 97 -0.39 12.13 1.84
C VAL A 97 0.86 12.67 1.13
N PRO A 98 1.84 13.25 1.84
CA PRO A 98 2.97 13.93 1.22
C PRO A 98 4.08 13.00 0.68
N PHE A 99 4.19 11.77 1.19
CA PHE A 99 5.26 10.84 0.79
C PHE A 99 4.70 9.52 0.26
N VAL A 100 5.37 8.95 -0.74
CA VAL A 100 4.95 7.73 -1.43
C VAL A 100 6.16 6.86 -1.70
N PHE A 101 6.01 5.56 -1.45
CA PHE A 101 7.04 4.55 -1.69
C PHE A 101 6.43 3.35 -2.43
N SER A 102 7.27 2.61 -3.15
CA SER A 102 6.87 1.33 -3.74
C SER A 102 7.94 0.28 -3.45
N SER A 103 7.55 -0.92 -3.04
CA SER A 103 8.51 -1.94 -2.65
C SER A 103 8.13 -3.32 -3.18
N ASN A 104 9.14 -4.08 -3.60
CA ASN A 104 9.02 -5.49 -3.96
C ASN A 104 9.76 -6.42 -2.96
N GLY A 105 10.16 -5.87 -1.81
CA GLY A 105 10.94 -6.56 -0.78
C GLY A 105 12.47 -6.56 -0.97
N ASP A 106 13.01 -6.03 -2.06
CA ASP A 106 14.46 -5.77 -2.23
C ASP A 106 14.85 -4.31 -1.97
N GLY A 107 13.91 -3.38 -2.19
CA GLY A 107 14.09 -1.94 -2.01
C GLY A 107 12.76 -1.20 -1.85
N PHE A 108 12.81 0.13 -1.81
CA PHE A 108 11.67 1.06 -1.73
C PHE A 108 11.80 2.16 -2.79
#